data_AF-A0A9E3LUA3-F1
#
_entry.id   AF-A0A9E3LUA3-F1
#
_cell.length_a   1.000
_cell.length_b   1.000
_cell.length_c   1.000
_cell.angle_alpha   90.00
_cell.angle_beta   90.00
_cell.angle_gamma   90.00
#
_symmetry.space_group_name_H-M   'P 1'
#
loop_
_entity.id
_entity.type
_entity.pdbx_description
1 polymer ?
#
loop_
_entity_poly.entity_id
_entity_poly.type
_entity_poly.pdbx_seq_one_letter_code
_entity_poly.pdbx_strand_id
1 'polypeptide(L)' 'MNNNSIYQTLEKKSELTIETIVNRILTSGEMSRQDYALLTSHVFTNDEMDERGRRQINRVFDYIQTGRLRLVHW' A
#
# COMPACT_ATOMS: atom_id res chain seq x y z
N MET A 1 -15.62 -26.18 7.39
CA MET A 1 -15.42 -24.97 6.57
C MET A 1 -13.92 -24.83 6.33
N ASN A 2 -13.48 -24.72 5.08
CA ASN A 2 -12.05 -24.71 4.73
C ASN A 2 -11.48 -23.30 4.97
N ASN A 3 -10.74 -23.13 6.06
CA ASN A 3 -10.20 -21.84 6.49
C ASN A 3 -9.23 -21.23 5.45
N ASN A 4 -8.56 -22.04 4.62
CA ASN A 4 -7.65 -21.56 3.57
C ASN A 4 -8.34 -20.66 2.53
N SER A 5 -9.62 -20.88 2.24
CA SER A 5 -10.35 -20.07 1.26
C SER A 5 -10.64 -18.66 1.78
N ILE A 6 -10.75 -18.48 3.09
CA ILE A 6 -11.05 -17.18 3.72
C ILE A 6 -9.78 -16.32 3.76
N TYR A 7 -8.63 -16.91 4.14
CA TYR A 7 -7.34 -16.22 4.14
C TYR A 7 -6.95 -15.74 2.73
N GLN A 8 -7.07 -16.61 1.72
CA GLN A 8 -6.79 -16.23 0.31
C GLN A 8 -7.71 -15.14 -0.22
N THR A 9 -8.96 -15.06 0.25
CA THR A 9 -9.90 -14.01 -0.17
C THR A 9 -9.57 -12.68 0.50
N LEU A 10 -9.15 -12.73 1.77
CA LEU A 10 -8.77 -11.55 2.54
C LEU A 10 -7.46 -10.94 2.01
N GLU A 11 -6.47 -11.77 1.70
CA GLU A 11 -5.22 -11.37 1.05
C GLU A 11 -5.46 -10.67 -0.28
N LYS A 12 -6.24 -11.30 -1.19
CA LYS A 12 -6.57 -10.70 -2.49
C LYS A 12 -7.30 -9.36 -2.35
N LYS A 13 -8.21 -9.24 -1.40
CA LYS A 13 -8.92 -7.98 -1.14
C LYS A 13 -7.96 -6.90 -0.60
N SER A 14 -7.04 -7.28 0.28
CA SER A 14 -6.01 -6.38 0.79
C SER A 14 -5.05 -5.92 -0.32
N GLU A 15 -4.61 -6.83 -1.19
CA GLU A 15 -3.76 -6.50 -2.34
C GLU A 15 -4.44 -5.51 -3.30
N LEU A 16 -5.70 -5.76 -3.66
CA LEU A 16 -6.48 -4.85 -4.51
C LEU A 16 -6.64 -3.46 -3.86
N THR A 17 -6.73 -3.41 -2.53
CA THR A 17 -6.84 -2.16 -1.78
C THR A 17 -5.52 -1.38 -1.78
N ILE A 18 -4.38 -2.06 -1.57
CA ILE A 18 -3.04 -1.45 -1.63
C ILE A 18 -2.75 -0.94 -3.04
N GLU A 19 -3.02 -1.73 -4.07
CA GLU A 19 -2.81 -1.35 -5.47
C GLU A 19 -3.61 -0.10 -5.85
N THR A 20 -4.85 0.01 -5.36
CA THR A 20 -5.69 1.20 -5.58
C THR A 20 -5.10 2.44 -4.92
N ILE A 21 -4.65 2.35 -3.67
CA ILE A 21 -4.06 3.47 -2.93
C ILE A 21 -2.75 3.91 -3.58
N VAL A 22 -1.87 2.96 -3.90
CA VAL A 22 -0.58 3.21 -4.53
C VAL A 22 -0.77 3.86 -5.90
N ASN A 23 -1.66 3.32 -6.75
CA ASN A 23 -1.92 3.91 -8.07
C ASN A 23 -2.46 5.33 -7.96
N ARG A 24 -3.34 5.63 -6.98
CA ARG A 24 -3.82 6.99 -6.75
C ARG A 24 -2.67 7.94 -6.40
N ILE A 25 -1.79 7.55 -5.48
CA ILE A 25 -0.63 8.34 -5.04
C ILE A 25 0.37 8.58 -6.18
N LEU A 26 0.65 7.53 -6.97
CA LEU A 26 1.56 7.63 -8.10
C LEU A 26 0.98 8.50 -9.22
N THR A 27 -0.35 8.48 -9.42
CA THR A 27 -1.03 9.29 -10.43
C THR A 27 -1.13 10.76 -10.01
N SER A 28 -1.41 11.04 -8.73
CA SER A 28 -1.42 12.40 -8.21
C SER A 28 -0.01 12.99 -8.13
N GLY A 29 1.02 12.17 -7.95
CA GLY A 29 2.38 12.62 -7.63
C GLY A 29 2.47 13.22 -6.22
N GLU A 30 1.44 13.01 -5.40
CA GLU A 30 1.30 13.60 -4.07
C GLU A 30 0.88 12.53 -3.06
N MET A 31 1.46 12.61 -1.86
CA MET A 31 1.10 11.76 -0.72
C MET A 31 0.73 12.63 0.46
N SER A 32 -0.48 12.44 0.97
CA SER A 32 -0.94 13.05 2.20
C SER A 32 -0.52 12.24 3.45
N ARG A 33 -0.60 12.87 4.63
CA ARG A 33 -0.42 12.16 5.90
C ARG A 33 -1.44 11.02 6.10
N GLN A 34 -2.65 11.14 5.57
CA GLN A 34 -3.64 10.06 5.62
C GLN A 34 -3.21 8.88 4.75
N ASP A 35 -2.65 9.15 3.57
CA ASP A 35 -2.16 8.12 2.66
C ASP A 35 -0.99 7.36 3.28
N TYR A 36 -0.07 8.08 3.92
CA TYR A 36 1.02 7.47 4.67
C TYR A 36 0.50 6.56 5.79
N ALA A 37 -0.45 7.04 6.60
CA ALA A 37 -1.05 6.27 7.69
C ALA A 37 -1.77 5.01 7.20
N LEU A 38 -2.47 5.10 6.06
CA LEU A 38 -3.13 3.96 5.42
C LEU A 38 -2.11 2.94 4.89
N LEU A 39 -1.03 3.38 4.24
CA LEU A 39 0.01 2.46 3.77
C LEU A 39 0.69 1.76 4.95
N THR A 40 1.07 2.50 5.99
CA THR A 40 1.71 1.91 7.18
C THR A 40 0.77 1.00 7.95
N SER A 41 -0.52 1.32 8.08
CA SER A 41 -1.47 0.43 8.75
C SER A 41 -1.52 -0.94 8.07
N HIS A 42 -1.51 -0.97 6.73
CA HIS A 42 -1.50 -2.24 5.96
C HIS A 42 -0.19 -3.02 6.11
N VAL A 43 0.95 -2.34 6.28
CA VAL A 43 2.24 -2.99 6.60
C VAL A 43 2.19 -3.70 7.95
N PHE A 44 1.49 -3.13 8.93
CA PHE A 44 1.45 -3.66 10.29
C PHE A 44 0.29 -4.63 10.57
N THR A 45 -0.80 -4.60 9.79
CA THR A 45 -1.93 -5.54 9.99
C THR A 45 -1.80 -6.87 9.24
N ASN A 46 -0.99 -6.95 8.18
CA ASN A 46 -0.78 -8.20 7.46
C ASN A 46 0.52 -8.87 7.92
N ASP A 47 0.41 -9.80 8.87
CA ASP A 47 1.50 -10.68 9.31
C ASP A 47 2.11 -11.47 8.11
N GLU A 48 1.32 -11.64 7.03
CA GLU A 48 1.71 -12.23 5.74
C GLU A 48 1.55 -11.23 4.59
N MET A 49 2.11 -10.02 4.70
CA MET A 49 2.03 -9.08 3.57
C MET A 49 2.76 -9.65 2.34
N ASP A 50 2.00 -9.93 1.27
CA ASP A 50 2.53 -10.48 0.02
C ASP A 50 3.66 -9.60 -0.54
N GLU A 51 4.62 -10.26 -1.18
CA GLU A 51 5.82 -9.62 -1.73
C GLU A 51 5.45 -8.54 -2.75
N ARG A 52 4.33 -8.71 -3.48
CA ARG A 52 3.82 -7.69 -4.41
C ARG A 52 3.38 -6.43 -3.67
N GLY A 53 2.67 -6.57 -2.54
CA GLY A 53 2.29 -5.43 -1.70
C GLY A 53 3.50 -4.69 -1.16
N ARG A 54 4.52 -5.43 -0.68
CA ARG A 54 5.81 -4.85 -0.24
C ARG A 54 6.49 -4.05 -1.35
N ARG A 55 6.59 -4.62 -2.55
CA ARG A 55 7.20 -3.93 -3.71
C ARG A 55 6.46 -2.66 -4.09
N GLN A 56 5.13 -2.67 -4.04
CA GLN A 56 4.34 -1.47 -4.36
C GLN A 56 4.54 -0.35 -3.35
N ILE A 57 4.58 -0.68 -2.06
CA ILE A 57 4.84 0.30 -1.00
C ILE A 57 6.27 0.86 -1.12
N ASN A 58 7.26 0.00 -1.32
CA ASN A 58 8.65 0.43 -1.51
C ASN A 58 8.80 1.39 -2.69
N ARG A 59 8.13 1.11 -3.81
CA ARG A 59 8.13 2.00 -4.98
C ARG A 59 7.66 3.41 -4.66
N VAL A 60 6.66 3.54 -3.79
CA VAL A 60 6.17 4.86 -3.36
C VAL A 60 7.24 5.58 -2.53
N PHE A 61 7.91 4.88 -1.61
CA PHE A 61 9.01 5.47 -0.83
C PHE A 61 10.21 5.85 -1.70
N ASP A 62 10.56 5.05 -2.71
CA ASP A 62 11.60 5.39 -3.68
C ASP A 62 11.24 6.68 -4.46
N TYR A 63 9.96 6.86 -4.79
CA TYR A 63 9.49 8.04 -5.51
C TYR A 63 9.52 9.30 -4.62
N ILE A 64 9.32 9.16 -3.32
CA ILE A 64 9.55 10.25 -2.35
C ILE A 64 11.04 10.59 -2.29
N GLN A 65 11.91 9.59 -2.13
CA GLN A 65 13.36 9.79 -2.03
C GLN A 65 13.96 10.42 -3.28
N THR A 66 13.46 10.04 -4.46
CA THR A 66 13.90 10.60 -5.75
C THR A 66 13.24 11.94 -6.11
N GLY A 67 12.38 12.48 -5.24
CA GLY A 67 11.68 13.76 -5.46
C GLY A 67 10.61 13.71 -6.55
N ARG A 68 10.22 12.52 -7.01
CA ARG A 68 9.14 12.30 -7.99
C ARG A 68 7.75 12.39 -7.37
N LEU A 69 7.69 12.38 -6.05
CA LEU A 69 6.47 12.43 -5.27
C LEU A 69 6.62 13.49 -4.18
N ARG A 70 5.63 14.36 -4.05
CA ARG A 70 5.62 15.42 -3.04
C ARG A 70 4.80 15.00 -1.82
N LEU A 71 5.32 15.28 -0.64
CA LEU A 71 4.55 15.18 0.59
C LEU A 71 3.68 16.42 0.73
N VAL A 72 2.38 16.24 0.89
CA VAL A 72 1.40 17.33 1.05
C VAL A 72 0.70 17.20 2.40
N HIS A 73 0.34 18.33 3.01
CA HIS A 73 -0.41 18.37 4.28
C HIS A 73 0.23 17.51 5.39
N TRP A 74 1.54 17.70 5.61
CA TRP A 74 2.34 16.95 6.58
C TRP A 74 2.28 17.54 7.99
#